data_AF-A0A1F5G122-F1
#
_entry.id   AF-A0A1F5G122-F1
#
_cell.length_a   1.000
_cell.length_b   1.000
_cell.length_c   1.000
_cell.angle_alpha   90.00
_cell.angle_beta   90.00
_cell.angle_gamma   90.00
#
_symmetry.space_group_name_H-M   'P 1'
#
loop_
_entity.id
_entity.type
_entity.pdbx_description
1 polymer ?
#
loop_
_entity_poly.entity_id
_entity_poly.type
_entity_poly.pdbx_seq_one_letter_code
_entity_poly.pdbx_strand_id
1 'polypeptide(L)'
;MINKGEIDFILTQPINSLFRIVSHIIDLVDLATLVPVLAVLGIVIARLGTNVTFANFIFYLFLCLNALLIAFAIHVSIIALSILTQEFSTEIWIYRDLMTMARFPMDIYSPSIQFALTFIIPIAVMVSFPAKVLLGVLSWQWVAVAFGIGIISFMISIRFWHFALKRYSSISM
;
A
#
# COMPACT_ATOMS: atom_id res chain seq x y z
N MET A 1 15.19 9.12 2.55
CA MET A 1 15.99 9.51 1.37
C MET A 1 17.05 8.44 1.25
N ILE A 2 17.10 7.67 0.16
CA ILE A 2 18.10 6.61 0.00
C ILE A 2 19.20 7.16 -0.91
N ASN A 3 20.41 7.39 -0.39
CA ASN A 3 21.56 7.85 -1.20
C ASN A 3 22.34 6.64 -1.76
N LYS A 4 23.11 6.81 -2.87
CA LYS A 4 23.96 5.74 -3.45
C LYS A 4 24.81 4.99 -2.40
N GLY A 5 25.41 5.73 -1.46
CA GLY A 5 26.22 5.14 -0.38
C GLY A 5 25.44 4.36 0.68
N GLU A 6 24.13 4.60 0.83
CA GLU A 6 23.28 3.79 1.72
C GLU A 6 22.94 2.44 1.10
N ILE A 7 22.84 2.31 -0.23
CA ILE A 7 22.61 1.00 -0.86
C ILE A 7 23.81 0.08 -0.67
N ASP A 8 25.04 0.59 -0.84
CA ASP A 8 26.26 -0.19 -0.57
C ASP A 8 26.37 -0.58 0.92
N PHE A 9 25.92 0.29 1.83
CA PHE A 9 25.85 -0.01 3.26
C PHE A 9 24.72 -1.00 3.63
N ILE A 10 23.57 -0.92 2.97
CA ILE A 10 22.43 -1.84 3.17
C ILE A 10 22.74 -3.22 2.58
N LEU A 11 23.50 -3.30 1.48
CA LEU A 11 23.94 -4.56 0.86
C LEU A 11 25.05 -5.27 1.65
N THR A 12 25.83 -4.53 2.46
CA THR A 12 26.92 -5.09 3.29
C THR A 12 26.48 -5.48 4.70
N GLN A 13 25.27 -5.09 5.13
CA GLN A 13 24.75 -5.47 6.43
C GLN A 13 23.95 -6.78 6.40
N PRO A 14 24.18 -7.72 7.34
CA PRO A 14 23.52 -9.03 7.39
C PRO A 14 22.11 -8.91 8.01
N ILE A 15 21.36 -7.87 7.65
CA ILE A 15 19.98 -7.64 8.09
C ILE A 15 19.12 -7.64 6.84
N ASN A 16 18.05 -8.42 6.85
CA ASN A 16 17.09 -8.50 5.74
C ASN A 16 16.62 -7.08 5.39
N SER A 17 16.95 -6.59 4.20
CA SER A 17 16.68 -5.22 3.75
C SER A 17 15.18 -4.84 3.86
N LEU A 18 14.30 -5.84 3.76
CA LEU A 18 12.86 -5.69 3.99
C LEU A 18 12.51 -5.29 5.44
N PHE A 19 13.21 -5.83 6.44
CA PHE A 19 12.97 -5.52 7.85
C PHE A 19 13.34 -4.07 8.19
N ARG A 20 14.43 -3.57 7.61
CA ARG A 20 14.85 -2.17 7.80
C ARG A 20 13.82 -1.20 7.21
N ILE A 21 13.31 -1.48 6.01
CA ILE A 21 12.27 -0.66 5.37
C ILE A 21 11.03 -0.60 6.25
N VAL A 22 10.54 -1.74 6.77
CA VAL A 22 9.37 -1.78 7.68
C VAL A 22 9.63 -1.00 8.98
N SER A 23 10.82 -1.15 9.58
CA SER A 23 11.15 -0.49 10.85
C SER A 23 11.18 1.04 10.75
N HIS A 24 11.36 1.59 9.55
CA HIS A 24 11.39 3.04 9.32
C HIS A 24 10.03 3.63 8.94
N ILE A 25 8.99 2.80 8.76
CA ILE A 25 7.64 3.22 8.38
C ILE A 25 6.79 3.61 9.60
N ILE A 26 7.12 3.11 10.80
CA ILE A 26 6.30 3.35 12.00
C ILE A 26 6.96 4.44 12.84
N ASP A 27 6.55 5.69 12.63
CA ASP A 27 6.93 6.81 13.48
C ASP A 27 5.92 7.02 14.61
N LEU A 28 6.41 7.51 15.75
CA LEU A 28 5.56 7.84 16.91
C LEU A 28 4.45 8.86 16.56
N VAL A 29 4.72 9.69 15.55
CA VAL A 29 3.79 10.68 15.00
C VAL A 29 2.61 9.98 14.31
N ASP A 30 2.85 8.93 13.53
CA ASP A 30 1.78 8.18 12.86
C ASP A 30 0.83 7.53 13.88
N LEU A 31 1.37 7.01 14.99
CA LEU A 31 0.56 6.49 16.08
C LEU A 31 -0.33 7.57 16.71
N ALA A 32 0.20 8.78 16.87
CA ALA A 32 -0.57 9.92 17.37
C ALA A 32 -1.67 10.36 16.38
N THR A 33 -1.42 10.29 15.07
CA THR A 33 -2.44 10.60 14.04
C THR A 33 -3.58 9.57 13.99
N LEU A 34 -3.38 8.38 14.54
CA LEU A 34 -4.40 7.34 14.59
C LEU A 34 -5.60 7.75 15.48
N VAL A 35 -5.35 8.54 16.53
CA VAL A 35 -6.39 9.06 17.44
C VAL A 35 -7.44 9.92 16.74
N PRO A 36 -7.08 11.02 16.04
CA PRO A 36 -8.07 11.82 15.31
C PRO A 36 -8.74 11.05 14.18
N VAL A 37 -8.05 10.12 13.51
CA VAL A 37 -8.65 9.26 12.48
C VAL A 37 -9.76 8.39 13.06
N LEU A 38 -9.51 7.72 14.19
CA LEU A 38 -10.53 6.91 14.86
C LEU A 38 -11.70 7.76 15.38
N ALA A 39 -11.41 8.95 15.92
CA ALA A 39 -12.44 9.86 16.41
C ALA A 39 -13.39 10.31 15.28
N VAL A 40 -12.83 10.73 14.14
CA VAL A 40 -13.61 11.12 12.95
C VAL A 40 -14.42 9.94 12.44
N LEU A 41 -13.82 8.75 12.34
CA LEU A 41 -14.51 7.53 11.90
C LEU A 41 -15.70 7.21 12.80
N GLY A 42 -15.54 7.30 14.13
CA GLY A 42 -16.64 7.11 15.09
C GLY A 42 -17.77 8.13 14.90
N ILE A 43 -17.44 9.41 14.70
CA ILE A 43 -18.43 10.47 14.45
C ILE A 43 -19.19 10.22 13.13
N VAL A 44 -18.46 9.83 12.08
CA VAL A 44 -19.04 9.55 10.75
C VAL A 44 -20.02 8.39 10.85
N ILE A 45 -19.64 7.28 11.47
CA ILE A 45 -20.53 6.12 11.67
C ILE A 45 -21.77 6.51 12.48
N ALA A 46 -21.60 7.26 13.57
CA ALA A 46 -22.71 7.70 14.41
C ALA A 46 -23.71 8.61 13.66
N ARG A 47 -23.24 9.39 12.69
CA ARG A 47 -24.06 10.30 11.89
C ARG A 47 -24.71 9.67 10.66
N LEU A 48 -24.11 8.62 10.09
CA LEU A 48 -24.60 8.00 8.86
C LEU A 48 -25.90 7.21 9.05
N GLY A 49 -26.31 6.91 10.30
CA GLY A 49 -27.52 6.13 10.58
C GLY A 49 -27.51 4.71 10.00
N THR A 50 -26.38 4.29 9.43
CA THR A 50 -26.16 2.96 8.86
C THR A 50 -25.95 1.96 9.99
N ASN A 51 -26.70 0.87 9.99
CA ASN A 51 -26.49 -0.26 10.90
C ASN A 51 -25.18 -0.99 10.51
N VAL A 52 -24.05 -0.48 10.99
CA VAL A 52 -22.76 -1.18 10.88
C VAL A 52 -22.89 -2.49 11.65
N THR A 53 -22.91 -3.60 10.92
CA THR A 53 -22.97 -4.93 11.53
C THR A 53 -21.60 -5.32 12.07
N PHE A 54 -21.57 -6.15 13.12
CA PHE A 54 -20.33 -6.67 13.68
C PHE A 54 -19.48 -7.41 12.63
N ALA A 55 -20.13 -8.12 11.71
CA ALA A 55 -19.47 -8.80 10.60
C ALA A 55 -18.75 -7.82 9.66
N ASN A 56 -19.39 -6.70 9.29
CA ASN A 56 -18.78 -5.67 8.45
C ASN A 56 -17.58 -5.02 9.12
N PHE A 57 -17.64 -4.82 10.43
CA PHE A 57 -16.51 -4.28 11.20
C PHE A 57 -15.30 -5.24 11.20
N ILE A 58 -15.54 -6.54 11.33
CA ILE A 58 -14.47 -7.56 11.24
C ILE A 58 -13.85 -7.55 9.84
N PHE A 59 -14.67 -7.58 8.78
CA PHE A 59 -14.15 -7.52 7.40
C PHE A 59 -13.40 -6.21 7.12
N TYR A 60 -13.84 -5.10 7.70
CA TYR A 60 -13.12 -3.82 7.63
C TYR A 60 -11.70 -3.95 8.18
N LEU A 61 -11.52 -4.49 9.40
CA LEU A 61 -10.20 -4.68 10.00
C LEU A 61 -9.30 -5.59 9.13
N PHE A 62 -9.86 -6.68 8.63
CA PHE A 62 -9.15 -7.60 7.74
C PHE A 62 -8.73 -6.91 6.42
N LEU A 63 -9.60 -6.11 5.83
CA LEU A 63 -9.26 -5.34 4.64
C LEU A 63 -8.26 -4.22 4.92
N CYS A 64 -8.23 -3.63 6.13
CA CYS A 64 -7.17 -2.71 6.52
C CYS A 64 -5.79 -3.40 6.58
N LEU A 65 -5.72 -4.64 7.08
CA LEU A 65 -4.48 -5.42 7.04
C LEU A 65 -4.06 -5.73 5.60
N ASN A 66 -5.01 -6.08 4.73
CA ASN A 66 -4.75 -6.29 3.31
C ASN A 66 -4.29 -5.00 2.61
N ALA A 67 -4.86 -3.85 2.98
CA ALA A 67 -4.45 -2.54 2.48
C ALA A 67 -3.00 -2.22 2.88
N LEU A 68 -2.60 -2.55 4.12
CA LEU A 68 -1.21 -2.41 4.55
C LEU A 68 -0.26 -3.29 3.74
N LEU A 69 -0.65 -4.53 3.44
CA LEU A 69 0.12 -5.44 2.59
C LEU A 69 0.29 -4.89 1.16
N ILE A 70 -0.77 -4.32 0.58
CA ILE A 70 -0.73 -3.68 -0.74
C ILE A 70 0.18 -2.44 -0.71
N ALA A 71 0.03 -1.57 0.30
CA ALA A 71 0.88 -0.39 0.46
C ALA A 71 2.36 -0.77 0.51
N PHE A 72 2.68 -1.82 1.28
CA PHE A 72 4.02 -2.38 1.35
C PHE A 72 4.49 -2.89 -0.02
N ALA A 73 3.66 -3.63 -0.74
CA ALA A 73 3.99 -4.14 -2.07
C ALA A 73 4.28 -3.02 -3.09
N ILE A 74 3.49 -1.95 -3.07
CA ILE A 74 3.70 -0.76 -3.91
C ILE A 74 5.03 -0.11 -3.54
N HIS A 75 5.29 0.13 -2.25
CA HIS A 75 6.52 0.77 -1.79
C HIS A 75 7.77 -0.01 -2.19
N VAL A 76 7.80 -1.32 -1.97
CA VAL A 76 8.89 -2.21 -2.40
C VAL A 76 9.10 -2.14 -3.92
N SER A 77 8.02 -2.08 -4.69
CA SER A 77 8.11 -2.00 -6.16
C SER A 77 8.70 -0.67 -6.64
N ILE A 78 8.37 0.44 -5.98
CA ILE A 78 8.93 1.75 -6.31
C ILE A 78 10.43 1.78 -6.01
N ILE A 79 10.87 1.26 -4.85
CA ILE A 79 12.30 1.19 -4.53
C ILE A 79 13.04 0.30 -5.53
N ALA A 80 12.48 -0.87 -5.86
CA ALA A 80 13.05 -1.77 -6.86
C ALA A 80 13.20 -1.09 -8.24
N LEU A 81 12.23 -0.26 -8.63
CA LEU A 81 12.30 0.52 -9.85
C LEU A 81 13.42 1.56 -9.80
N SER A 82 13.56 2.30 -8.69
CA SER A 82 14.66 3.27 -8.51
C SER A 82 16.05 2.64 -8.53
N ILE A 83 16.19 1.40 -8.04
CA ILE A 83 17.44 0.63 -8.17
C ILE A 83 17.74 0.33 -9.64
N LEU A 84 16.72 -0.07 -10.42
CA LEU A 84 16.88 -0.42 -11.82
C LEU A 84 17.20 0.79 -12.71
N THR A 85 16.57 1.94 -12.43
CA THR A 85 16.80 3.19 -13.19
C THR A 85 18.03 3.96 -12.72
N GLN A 86 18.62 3.59 -11.56
CA GLN A 86 19.69 4.34 -10.88
C GLN A 86 19.32 5.79 -10.53
N GLU A 87 18.03 6.12 -10.58
CA GLU A 87 17.48 7.45 -10.30
C GLU A 87 16.73 7.44 -8.97
N PHE A 88 17.39 7.94 -7.93
CA PHE A 88 16.86 8.01 -6.57
C PHE A 88 15.79 9.09 -6.39
N SER A 89 15.70 10.06 -7.31
CA SER A 89 14.65 11.08 -7.29
C SER A 89 13.30 10.55 -7.80
N THR A 90 13.30 9.52 -8.65
CA THR A 90 12.11 9.02 -9.34
C THR A 90 11.12 8.34 -8.38
N GLU A 91 11.62 7.70 -7.31
CA GLU A 91 10.79 7.13 -6.25
C GLU A 91 9.86 8.17 -5.62
N ILE A 92 10.39 9.35 -5.31
CA ILE A 92 9.67 10.39 -4.57
C ILE A 92 8.48 10.91 -5.37
N TRP A 93 8.65 11.12 -6.68
CA TRP A 93 7.58 11.64 -7.55
C TRP A 93 6.48 10.61 -7.74
N ILE A 94 6.85 9.37 -8.09
CA ILE A 94 5.90 8.28 -8.29
C ILE A 94 5.09 8.04 -7.01
N TYR A 95 5.75 7.97 -5.85
CA TYR A 95 5.06 7.76 -4.59
C TYR A 95 4.06 8.89 -4.27
N ARG A 96 4.45 10.16 -4.47
CA ARG A 96 3.55 11.31 -4.24
C ARG A 96 2.33 11.29 -5.17
N ASP A 97 2.52 10.95 -6.44
CA ASP A 97 1.43 10.91 -7.41
C ASP A 97 0.42 9.82 -7.06
N LEU A 98 0.92 8.63 -6.71
CA LEU A 98 0.07 7.52 -6.25
C LEU A 98 -0.71 7.88 -4.98
N MET A 99 -0.04 8.52 -4.01
CA MET A 99 -0.70 8.97 -2.78
C MET A 99 -1.72 10.08 -3.02
N THR A 100 -1.54 10.89 -4.06
CA THR A 100 -2.52 11.91 -4.45
C THR A 100 -3.77 11.26 -5.04
N MET A 101 -3.61 10.22 -5.87
CA MET A 101 -4.74 9.44 -6.38
C MET A 101 -5.50 8.70 -5.28
N ALA A 102 -4.78 8.22 -4.26
CA ALA A 102 -5.38 7.57 -3.10
C ALA A 102 -6.31 8.47 -2.27
N ARG A 103 -6.24 9.80 -2.41
CA ARG A 103 -7.08 10.75 -1.65
C ARG A 103 -8.52 10.84 -2.15
N PHE A 104 -8.76 10.49 -3.41
CA PHE A 104 -10.07 10.62 -4.02
C PHE A 104 -10.77 9.25 -4.05
N PRO A 105 -12.07 9.19 -3.69
CA PRO A 105 -12.82 7.95 -3.78
C PRO A 105 -12.87 7.46 -5.23
N MET A 106 -12.76 6.14 -5.41
CA MET A 106 -12.69 5.52 -6.74
C MET A 106 -13.87 5.89 -7.65
N ASP A 107 -15.02 6.20 -7.06
CA ASP A 107 -16.29 6.44 -7.74
C ASP A 107 -16.28 7.74 -8.58
N ILE A 108 -15.27 8.61 -8.41
CA ILE A 108 -15.08 9.84 -9.21
C ILE A 108 -14.39 9.53 -10.55
N TYR A 109 -13.65 8.43 -10.65
CA TYR A 109 -12.87 8.10 -11.84
C TYR A 109 -13.71 7.38 -12.90
N SER A 110 -13.30 7.48 -14.17
CA SER A 110 -13.94 6.72 -15.26
C SER A 110 -13.73 5.20 -15.09
N PRO A 111 -14.61 4.35 -15.64
CA PRO A 111 -14.52 2.90 -15.46
C PRO A 111 -13.17 2.29 -15.84
N SER A 112 -12.53 2.81 -16.90
CA SER A 112 -11.20 2.37 -17.34
C SER A 112 -10.12 2.68 -16.30
N ILE A 113 -10.17 3.86 -15.68
CA ILE A 113 -9.23 4.25 -14.63
C ILE A 113 -9.50 3.45 -13.36
N GLN A 114 -10.76 3.23 -12.99
CA GLN A 114 -11.12 2.38 -11.86
C GLN A 114 -10.54 0.97 -12.02
N PHE A 115 -10.62 0.38 -13.22
CA PHE A 115 -10.04 -0.92 -13.51
C PHE A 115 -8.52 -0.91 -13.29
N ALA A 116 -7.81 0.07 -13.83
CA ALA A 116 -6.37 0.21 -13.64
C ALA A 116 -5.99 0.38 -12.15
N LEU A 117 -6.71 1.24 -11.42
CA LEU A 117 -6.46 1.48 -10.00
C LEU A 117 -6.85 0.30 -9.09
N THR A 118 -7.69 -0.61 -9.57
CA THR A 118 -8.11 -1.81 -8.81
C THR A 118 -7.19 -3.00 -9.08
N PHE A 119 -6.84 -3.25 -10.35
CA PHE A 119 -6.15 -4.48 -10.75
C PHE A 119 -4.67 -4.30 -11.10
N ILE A 120 -4.24 -3.09 -11.51
CA ILE A 120 -2.83 -2.84 -11.90
C ILE A 120 -2.03 -2.29 -10.71
N ILE A 121 -2.54 -1.26 -10.01
CA ILE A 121 -1.84 -0.62 -8.86
C ILE A 121 -2.53 -0.89 -7.49
N PRO A 122 -3.54 -1.74 -7.42
CA PRO A 122 -4.51 -1.87 -6.31
C PRO A 122 -4.83 -0.72 -5.34
N ILE A 123 -4.69 0.55 -5.71
CA ILE A 123 -5.03 1.70 -4.83
C ILE A 123 -6.51 1.67 -4.40
N ALA A 124 -7.41 1.29 -5.30
CA ALA A 124 -8.84 1.23 -4.98
C ALA A 124 -9.12 0.19 -3.89
N VAL A 125 -8.42 -0.95 -3.92
CA VAL A 125 -8.52 -2.01 -2.91
C VAL A 125 -7.96 -1.53 -1.57
N MET A 126 -6.89 -0.73 -1.60
CA MET A 126 -6.26 -0.18 -0.41
C MET A 126 -7.16 0.84 0.32
N VAL A 127 -7.82 1.74 -0.41
CA VAL A 127 -8.53 2.88 0.20
C VAL A 127 -10.05 2.71 0.22
N SER A 128 -10.65 2.31 -0.90
CA SER A 128 -12.10 2.37 -1.07
C SER A 128 -12.81 1.12 -0.53
N PHE A 129 -12.20 -0.05 -0.64
CA PHE A 129 -12.84 -1.33 -0.28
C PHE A 129 -13.11 -1.46 1.23
N PRO A 130 -12.18 -1.11 2.15
CA PRO A 130 -12.47 -1.13 3.58
C PRO A 130 -13.69 -0.24 3.92
N ALA A 131 -13.73 0.98 3.39
CA ALA A 131 -14.86 1.89 3.60
C ALA A 131 -16.18 1.32 3.06
N LYS A 132 -16.17 0.73 1.86
CA LYS A 132 -17.34 0.10 1.24
C LYS A 132 -17.87 -1.11 2.04
N VAL A 133 -16.99 -1.93 2.60
CA VAL A 133 -17.39 -3.02 3.52
C VAL A 133 -18.01 -2.49 4.80
N LEU A 134 -17.39 -1.47 5.40
CA LEU A 134 -17.86 -0.90 6.66
C LEU A 134 -19.29 -0.35 6.53
N LEU A 135 -19.58 0.27 5.38
CA LEU A 135 -20.91 0.78 5.02
C LEU A 135 -21.89 -0.31 4.56
N GLY A 136 -21.45 -1.57 4.42
CA GLY A 136 -22.28 -2.69 3.98
C GLY A 136 -22.64 -2.68 2.49
N VAL A 137 -21.93 -1.90 1.67
CA VAL A 137 -22.18 -1.79 0.22
C VAL A 137 -21.28 -2.70 -0.62
N LEU A 138 -20.24 -3.29 -0.01
CA LEU A 138 -19.38 -4.26 -0.69
C LEU A 138 -19.86 -5.69 -0.43
N SER A 139 -19.98 -6.48 -1.49
CA SER A 139 -20.32 -7.90 -1.36
C SER A 139 -19.13 -8.74 -0.89
N TRP A 140 -19.41 -9.87 -0.24
CA TRP A 140 -18.37 -10.75 0.31
C TRP A 140 -17.43 -11.32 -0.78
N GLN A 141 -17.91 -11.49 -2.01
CA GLN A 141 -17.08 -11.95 -3.13
C GLN A 141 -15.96 -10.95 -3.44
N TRP A 142 -16.28 -9.66 -3.39
CA TRP A 142 -15.28 -8.60 -3.59
C TRP A 142 -14.26 -8.51 -2.45
N VAL A 143 -14.63 -8.91 -1.23
CA VAL A 143 -13.67 -9.08 -0.13
C VAL A 143 -12.66 -10.17 -0.46
N ALA A 144 -13.12 -11.33 -0.94
CA ALA A 144 -12.21 -12.42 -1.34
C ALA A 144 -11.30 -12.01 -2.51
N VAL A 145 -11.85 -11.31 -3.50
CA VAL A 145 -11.06 -10.75 -4.63
C VAL A 145 -10.00 -9.77 -4.12
N ALA A 146 -10.34 -8.90 -3.17
CA ALA A 146 -9.38 -7.95 -2.58
C ALA A 146 -8.19 -8.65 -1.91
N PHE A 147 -8.44 -9.73 -1.18
CA PHE A 147 -7.38 -10.56 -0.60
C PHE A 147 -6.51 -11.23 -1.66
N GLY A 148 -7.13 -11.76 -2.71
CA GLY A 148 -6.41 -12.33 -3.85
C GLY A 148 -5.48 -11.29 -4.50
N ILE A 149 -5.98 -10.08 -4.73
CA ILE A 149 -5.19 -8.97 -5.28
C ILE A 149 -4.03 -8.62 -4.34
N GLY A 150 -4.26 -8.50 -3.04
CA GLY A 150 -3.20 -8.19 -2.08
C GLY A 150 -2.06 -9.21 -2.06
N ILE A 151 -2.42 -10.50 -2.04
CA ILE A 151 -1.43 -11.60 -2.09
C ILE A 151 -0.65 -11.57 -3.41
N ILE A 152 -1.34 -11.42 -4.55
CA ILE A 152 -0.71 -11.39 -5.87
C ILE A 152 0.25 -10.19 -5.97
N SER A 153 -0.18 -8.99 -5.57
CA SER A 153 0.64 -7.79 -5.58
C SER A 153 1.89 -7.94 -4.71
N PHE A 154 1.75 -8.52 -3.52
CA PHE A 154 2.89 -8.82 -2.65
C PHE A 154 3.86 -9.82 -3.31
N MET A 155 3.36 -10.91 -3.89
CA MET A 155 4.22 -11.87 -4.59
C MET A 155 4.94 -11.25 -5.79
N ILE A 156 4.29 -10.35 -6.53
CA ILE A 156 4.88 -9.63 -7.65
C ILE A 156 5.98 -8.68 -7.15
N SER A 157 5.70 -7.89 -6.11
CA SER A 157 6.68 -6.93 -5.58
C SER A 157 7.95 -7.60 -5.09
N ILE A 158 7.82 -8.74 -4.38
CA ILE A 158 8.97 -9.50 -3.90
C ILE A 158 9.77 -10.07 -5.08
N ARG A 159 9.14 -10.59 -6.12
CA ARG A 159 9.87 -11.06 -7.32
C ARG A 159 10.57 -9.90 -8.03
N PHE A 160 9.92 -8.76 -8.14
CA PHE A 160 10.47 -7.57 -8.78
C PHE A 160 11.67 -7.02 -8.00
N TRP A 161 11.61 -7.02 -6.66
CA TRP A 161 12.72 -6.69 -5.78
C TRP A 161 13.96 -7.56 -6.04
N HIS A 162 13.80 -8.89 -6.04
CA HIS A 162 14.92 -9.81 -6.30
C HIS A 162 15.50 -9.63 -7.71
N PHE A 163 14.65 -9.36 -8.70
CA PHE A 163 15.09 -9.04 -10.06
C PHE A 163 15.95 -7.77 -10.11
N ALA A 164 15.50 -6.69 -9.46
CA ALA A 164 16.24 -5.43 -9.40
C ALA A 164 17.62 -5.61 -8.72
N LEU A 165 17.68 -6.34 -7.61
CA LEU A 165 18.94 -6.63 -6.91
C LEU A 165 19.92 -7.43 -7.78
N LYS A 166 19.44 -8.47 -8.47
CA LYS A 166 20.27 -9.28 -9.37
C LYS A 166 20.88 -8.42 -10.48
N ARG A 167 20.07 -7.53 -11.08
CA ARG A 167 20.54 -6.64 -12.15
C ARG A 167 21.55 -5.60 -11.65
N TYR A 168 21.34 -5.05 -10.46
CA TYR A 168 22.27 -4.12 -9.83
C TYR A 168 23.64 -4.76 -9.57
N SER A 169 23.67 -5.95 -8.97
CA SER A 169 24.92 -6.69 -8.69
C SER A 169 25.72 -7.05 -9.94
N SER A 170 25.06 -7.18 -11.10
CA SER A 170 25.71 -7.46 -12.38
C SER A 170 26.39 -6.24 -13.02
N ILE A 171 26.03 -5.03 -12.57
CA ILE A 171 26.60 -3.76 -13.08
C ILE A 171 27.76 -3.30 -12.20
N SER A 172 27.80 -3.74 -10.93
CA SER A 172 28.86 -3.41 -9.97
C SER A 172 30.05 -4.39 -9.98
N MET A 173 30.02 -5.43 -10.83
CA MET A 173 31.16 -6.35 -11.08
C MET A 173 31.90 -5.99 -12.36
#